data_AF-A0A559GCT0-F1
#
_entry.id   AF-A0A559GCT0-F1
#
_cell.length_a   1.000
_cell.length_b   1.000
_cell.length_c   1.000
_cell.angle_alpha   90.00
_cell.angle_beta   90.00
_cell.angle_gamma   90.00
#
_symmetry.space_group_name_H-M   'P 1'
#
loop_
_entity.id
_entity.type
_entity.pdbx_description
1 polymer ?
#
loop_
_entity_poly.entity_id
_entity_poly.type
_entity_poly.pdbx_seq_one_letter_code
_entity_poly.pdbx_strand_id
1 'polypeptide(L)'
;LEDIQSREKAINAFVTIAEEQALAQAKAIDEAGIDADNVLAGIPLAVKDNISTDGILTTAASKMLYNYEPIFDATAVANAKAKGMIVVGKTNMDEFAMGGSGETSHYGATKNAWDHSKV
;
A
#
# COMPACT_ATOMS: atom_id res chain seq x y z
N LEU A 1 -9.78 3.70 -5.38
CA LEU A 1 -9.14 4.86 -4.71
C LEU A 1 -10.15 5.66 -3.91
N GLU A 2 -11.28 6.06 -4.50
CA GLU A 2 -12.37 6.77 -3.79
C GLU A 2 -12.79 6.11 -2.46
N ASP A 3 -13.02 4.79 -2.48
CA ASP A 3 -13.42 4.01 -1.29
C ASP A 3 -12.33 3.93 -0.20
N ILE A 4 -11.05 4.08 -0.58
CA ILE A 4 -9.96 4.21 0.40
C ILE A 4 -10.05 5.61 1.03
N GLN A 5 -10.04 6.65 0.20
CA GLN A 5 -10.05 8.04 0.66
C GLN A 5 -11.25 8.39 1.55
N SER A 6 -12.43 7.86 1.24
CA SER A 6 -13.65 8.14 1.99
C SER A 6 -13.64 7.55 3.41
N ARG A 7 -12.93 6.44 3.64
CA ARG A 7 -12.87 5.73 4.93
C ARG A 7 -11.58 5.96 5.69
N GLU A 8 -10.51 6.38 5.01
CA GLU A 8 -9.16 6.43 5.59
C GLU A 8 -9.10 7.31 6.84
N LYS A 9 -9.79 8.46 6.83
CA LYS A 9 -9.84 9.36 8.00
C LYS A 9 -10.40 8.68 9.26
N ALA A 10 -11.27 7.68 9.11
CA ALA A 10 -11.88 6.96 10.22
C ALA A 10 -11.07 5.72 10.65
N ILE A 11 -10.33 5.10 9.74
CA ILE A 11 -9.67 3.80 9.95
C ILE A 11 -8.15 3.92 10.11
N ASN A 12 -7.49 4.85 9.43
CA ASN A 12 -6.03 5.03 9.43
C ASN A 12 -5.26 3.75 9.03
N ALA A 13 -5.72 3.07 7.96
CA ALA A 13 -5.16 1.82 7.45
C ALA A 13 -4.00 2.01 6.45
N PHE A 14 -3.83 3.20 5.87
CA PHE A 14 -2.80 3.51 4.87
C PHE A 14 -1.85 4.61 5.37
N VAL A 15 -0.55 4.37 5.23
CA VAL A 15 0.48 5.41 5.42
C VAL A 15 0.63 6.26 4.16
N THR A 16 0.51 5.63 2.99
CA THR A 16 0.63 6.30 1.70
C THR A 16 -0.43 5.75 0.75
N ILE A 17 -1.21 6.63 0.14
CA ILE A 17 -2.10 6.28 -0.98
C ILE A 17 -1.38 6.68 -2.26
N ALA A 18 -1.00 5.70 -3.08
CA ALA A 18 -0.16 5.89 -4.26
C ALA A 18 -1.02 6.20 -5.49
N GLU A 19 -1.84 7.25 -5.41
CA GLU A 19 -2.86 7.56 -6.41
C GLU A 19 -2.28 7.74 -7.82
N GLU A 20 -1.24 8.57 -7.96
CA GLU A 20 -0.61 8.83 -9.26
C GLU A 20 -0.01 7.55 -9.85
N GLN A 21 0.77 6.80 -9.07
CA GLN A 21 1.40 5.56 -9.51
C GLN A 21 0.36 4.49 -9.85
N ALA A 22 -0.72 4.38 -9.06
CA ALA A 22 -1.78 3.40 -9.29
C ALA A 22 -2.55 3.69 -10.59
N LEU A 23 -2.89 4.96 -10.84
CA LEU A 23 -3.57 5.37 -12.08
C LEU A 23 -2.65 5.21 -13.31
N ALA A 24 -1.35 5.50 -13.17
CA ALA A 24 -0.39 5.26 -14.24
C ALA A 24 -0.25 3.75 -14.56
N GLN A 25 -0.19 2.89 -13.55
CA GLN A 25 -0.17 1.44 -13.72
C GLN A 25 -1.45 0.92 -14.38
N ALA A 26 -2.62 1.40 -13.92
CA ALA A 26 -3.92 1.04 -14.51
C ALA A 26 -3.97 1.39 -16.00
N LYS A 27 -3.60 2.63 -16.35
CA LYS A 27 -3.57 3.10 -17.73
C LYS A 27 -2.65 2.25 -18.60
N ALA A 28 -1.46 1.89 -18.13
CA ALA A 28 -0.53 1.05 -18.89
C ALA A 28 -1.10 -0.36 -19.15
N ILE A 29 -1.85 -0.93 -18.20
CA ILE A 29 -2.54 -2.22 -18.38
C ILE A 29 -3.67 -2.09 -19.41
N ASP A 30 -4.48 -1.04 -19.33
CA ASP A 30 -5.55 -0.78 -20.30
C ASP A 30 -5.00 -0.62 -21.72
N GLU A 31 -3.89 0.12 -21.88
CA GLU A 31 -3.22 0.34 -23.17
C GLU A 31 -2.57 -0.92 -23.74
N ALA A 32 -2.02 -1.79 -22.89
CA ALA A 32 -1.44 -3.07 -23.30
C ALA A 32 -2.50 -4.10 -23.71
N GLY A 33 -3.74 -3.93 -23.23
CA GLY A 33 -4.82 -4.90 -23.37
C GLY A 33 -4.76 -6.00 -22.32
N ILE A 34 -5.93 -6.42 -21.85
CA ILE A 34 -6.05 -7.44 -20.81
C ILE A 34 -5.93 -8.83 -21.44
N ASP A 35 -4.87 -9.55 -21.06
CA ASP A 35 -4.72 -10.97 -21.35
C ASP A 35 -5.73 -11.79 -20.54
N ALA A 36 -6.57 -12.55 -21.22
CA ALA A 36 -7.59 -13.39 -20.59
C ALA A 36 -7.00 -14.49 -19.68
N ASP A 37 -5.77 -14.92 -19.94
CA ASP A 37 -5.08 -15.92 -19.11
C ASP A 37 -4.41 -15.29 -17.88
N ASN A 38 -4.24 -13.96 -17.85
CA ASN A 38 -3.70 -13.25 -16.70
C ASN A 38 -4.81 -12.81 -15.73
N VAL A 39 -5.23 -13.75 -14.90
CA VAL A 39 -6.30 -13.55 -13.90
C VAL A 39 -6.00 -12.51 -12.80
N LEU A 40 -4.77 -11.98 -12.73
CA LEU A 40 -4.37 -10.98 -11.73
C LEU A 40 -4.26 -9.56 -12.30
N ALA A 41 -4.35 -9.40 -13.62
CA ALA A 41 -4.25 -8.10 -14.26
C ALA A 41 -5.33 -7.14 -13.74
N GLY A 42 -4.93 -5.93 -13.36
CA GLY A 42 -5.82 -4.88 -12.88
C GLY A 42 -6.29 -5.03 -11.43
N ILE A 43 -5.93 -6.12 -10.73
CA ILE A 43 -6.34 -6.30 -9.33
C ILE A 43 -5.60 -5.28 -8.43
N PRO A 44 -6.32 -4.45 -7.65
CA PRO A 44 -5.72 -3.56 -6.67
C PRO A 44 -4.99 -4.32 -5.55
N LEU A 45 -3.78 -3.88 -5.21
CA LEU A 45 -2.92 -4.43 -4.17
C LEU A 45 -2.48 -3.33 -3.22
N ALA A 46 -2.69 -3.53 -1.92
CA ALA A 46 -2.04 -2.72 -0.89
C ALA A 46 -0.83 -3.49 -0.34
N VAL A 47 0.29 -2.79 -0.12
CA VAL A 47 1.56 -3.40 0.29
C VAL A 47 1.91 -2.92 1.69
N LYS A 48 2.33 -3.81 2.59
CA LYS A 48 2.73 -3.40 3.94
C LYS A 48 3.90 -2.41 3.89
N ASP A 49 3.87 -1.36 4.71
CA ASP A 49 4.80 -0.22 4.59
C ASP A 49 6.28 -0.53 4.93
N ASN A 50 6.60 -1.73 5.41
CA ASN A 50 7.97 -2.20 5.55
C ASN A 50 8.47 -3.04 4.35
N ILE A 51 7.73 -3.07 3.25
CA ILE A 51 8.11 -3.76 2.01
C ILE A 51 8.43 -2.68 0.97
N SER A 52 9.68 -2.67 0.48
CA SER A 52 10.13 -1.70 -0.53
C SER A 52 9.30 -1.77 -1.80
N THR A 53 8.90 -0.60 -2.28
CA THR A 53 8.19 -0.42 -3.53
C THR A 53 8.82 0.74 -4.27
N ASP A 54 9.32 0.49 -5.48
CA ASP A 54 10.04 1.47 -6.28
C ASP A 54 9.17 2.71 -6.54
N GLY A 55 9.69 3.88 -6.24
CA GLY A 55 9.01 5.17 -6.44
C GLY A 55 7.78 5.40 -5.54
N ILE A 56 7.61 4.62 -4.46
CA ILE A 56 6.53 4.80 -3.48
C ILE A 56 7.13 4.82 -2.07
N LEU A 57 6.84 5.90 -1.34
CA LEU A 57 7.30 6.12 0.03
C LEU A 57 7.14 4.85 0.88
N THR A 58 8.21 4.43 1.57
CA THR A 58 8.25 3.21 2.37
C THR A 58 8.85 3.55 3.72
N THR A 59 8.04 3.67 4.77
CA THR A 59 8.49 4.30 6.03
C THR A 59 8.65 3.29 7.17
N ALA A 60 8.21 2.05 6.97
CA ALA A 60 8.02 1.07 8.05
C ALA A 60 7.22 1.63 9.24
N ALA A 61 6.28 2.53 8.96
CA ALA A 61 5.53 3.34 9.93
C ALA A 61 6.42 4.10 10.94
N SER A 62 7.66 4.43 10.57
CA SER A 62 8.65 5.08 11.42
C SER A 62 9.00 6.47 10.95
N LYS A 63 9.20 7.39 11.91
CA LYS A 63 9.78 8.70 11.63
C LYS A 63 11.19 8.60 11.02
N MET A 64 11.93 7.53 11.30
CA MET A 64 13.29 7.35 10.77
C MET A 64 13.32 7.33 9.24
N LEU A 65 12.26 6.79 8.61
CA LEU A 65 12.18 6.59 7.16
C LEU A 65 11.06 7.44 6.53
N TYR A 66 10.64 8.53 7.19
CA TYR A 66 9.48 9.34 6.78
C TYR A 66 9.56 9.89 5.34
N ASN A 67 10.77 9.98 4.78
CA ASN A 67 11.07 10.47 3.43
C ASN A 67 11.85 9.46 2.59
N TYR A 68 11.85 8.17 2.97
CA TYR A 68 12.53 7.13 2.22
C TYR A 68 11.66 6.64 1.05
N GLU A 69 12.10 6.97 -0.16
CA GLU A 69 11.54 6.46 -1.40
C GLU A 69 12.52 5.42 -2.00
N PRO A 70 12.18 4.12 -1.98
CA PRO A 70 13.04 3.09 -2.54
C PRO A 70 13.27 3.27 -4.04
N ILE A 71 14.47 2.92 -4.51
CA ILE A 71 14.86 2.85 -5.93
C ILE A 71 14.76 1.42 -6.51
N PHE A 72 14.01 0.55 -5.82
CA PHE A 72 13.81 -0.84 -6.20
C PHE A 72 12.54 -1.40 -5.55
N ASP A 73 11.94 -2.38 -6.22
CA ASP A 73 10.87 -3.19 -5.66
C ASP A 73 11.44 -4.37 -4.87
N ALA A 74 10.85 -4.69 -3.72
CA ALA A 74 11.03 -6.01 -3.13
C ALA A 74 10.56 -7.10 -4.10
N THR A 75 11.19 -8.27 -4.10
CA THR A 75 10.88 -9.36 -5.05
C THR A 75 9.40 -9.71 -5.11
N ALA A 76 8.69 -9.73 -3.97
CA ALA A 76 7.26 -10.00 -3.93
C ALA A 76 6.43 -8.95 -4.68
N VAL A 77 6.80 -7.67 -4.56
CA VAL A 77 6.14 -6.55 -5.25
C VAL A 77 6.45 -6.60 -6.74
N ALA A 78 7.70 -6.85 -7.12
CA ALA A 78 8.09 -7.02 -8.52
C ALA A 78 7.30 -8.16 -9.19
N ASN A 79 7.14 -9.30 -8.49
CA ASN A 79 6.35 -10.43 -8.99
C ASN A 79 4.87 -10.06 -9.16
N ALA A 80 4.28 -9.32 -8.22
CA ALA A 80 2.89 -8.87 -8.32
C ALA A 80 2.69 -7.88 -9.48
N LYS A 81 3.56 -6.88 -9.61
CA LYS A 81 3.56 -5.92 -10.74
C LYS A 81 3.74 -6.64 -12.08
N ALA A 82 4.63 -7.64 -12.17
CA ALA A 82 4.82 -8.44 -13.38
C ALA A 82 3.58 -9.26 -13.78
N LYS A 83 2.65 -9.51 -12.85
CA LYS A 83 1.34 -10.10 -13.11
C LYS A 83 0.24 -9.04 -13.34
N GLY A 84 0.60 -7.77 -13.45
CA GLY A 84 -0.33 -6.69 -13.72
C GLY A 84 -1.18 -6.31 -12.51
N MET A 85 -0.80 -6.68 -11.29
CA MET A 85 -1.45 -6.15 -10.09
C MET A 85 -1.04 -4.69 -9.87
N ILE A 86 -1.98 -3.87 -9.39
CA ILE A 86 -1.80 -2.42 -9.26
C ILE A 86 -1.57 -2.07 -7.80
N VAL A 87 -0.41 -1.49 -7.46
CA VAL A 87 -0.13 -1.06 -6.08
C VAL A 87 -0.87 0.25 -5.80
N VAL A 88 -1.90 0.20 -4.95
CA VAL A 88 -2.74 1.37 -4.61
C VAL A 88 -2.24 2.16 -3.41
N GLY A 89 -1.32 1.60 -2.64
CA GLY A 89 -0.77 2.28 -1.47
C GLY A 89 -0.03 1.35 -0.51
N LYS A 90 0.47 1.96 0.57
CA LYS A 90 1.21 1.32 1.64
C LYS A 90 0.37 1.25 2.91
N THR A 91 0.17 0.05 3.45
CA THR A 91 -0.65 -0.14 4.66
C THR A 91 0.13 0.22 5.90
N ASN A 92 -0.56 0.78 6.88
CA ASN A 92 -0.03 1.07 8.21
C ASN A 92 0.35 -0.21 8.95
N MET A 93 1.18 -0.05 9.98
CA MET A 93 1.74 -1.14 10.77
C MET A 93 2.38 -0.59 12.05
N ASP A 94 2.68 -1.47 13.00
CA ASP A 94 3.59 -1.14 14.09
C ASP A 94 4.98 -0.75 13.56
N GLU A 95 5.62 0.19 14.26
CA GLU A 95 6.91 0.74 13.87
C GLU A 95 7.95 -0.37 13.72
N PHE A 96 8.59 -0.46 12.54
CA PHE A 96 9.55 -1.52 12.20
C PHE A 96 9.04 -2.96 12.43
N ALA A 97 7.72 -3.16 12.40
CA ALA A 97 7.05 -4.43 12.69
C ALA A 97 7.22 -4.92 14.14
N MET A 98 7.53 -4.03 15.08
CA MET A 98 7.71 -4.33 16.50
C MET A 98 6.45 -3.97 17.28
N GLY A 99 5.46 -4.84 17.23
CA GLY A 99 4.19 -4.69 17.94
C GLY A 99 3.16 -5.72 17.48
N GLY A 100 1.97 -5.65 18.06
CA GLY A 100 0.88 -6.57 17.75
C GLY A 100 -0.51 -5.93 17.68
N SER A 101 -0.58 -4.60 17.69
CA SER A 101 -1.84 -3.84 17.75
C SER A 101 -1.92 -2.69 16.75
N GLY A 102 -0.83 -2.35 16.06
CA GLY A 102 -0.75 -1.19 15.17
C GLY A 102 -0.62 0.15 15.89
N GLU A 103 -0.59 0.17 17.22
CA GLU A 103 -0.59 1.40 18.02
C GLU A 103 0.75 2.13 18.07
N THR A 104 1.84 1.42 17.78
CA THR A 104 3.19 2.01 17.79
C THR A 104 3.52 2.80 16.53
N SER A 105 2.65 2.77 15.51
CA SER A 105 2.84 3.52 14.27
C SER A 105 3.07 5.01 14.53
N HIS A 106 4.10 5.59 13.90
CA HIS A 106 4.33 7.03 13.92
C HIS A 106 3.16 7.82 13.30
N TYR A 107 2.39 7.19 12.40
CA TYR A 107 1.25 7.77 11.72
C TYR A 107 -0.07 7.59 12.48
N GLY A 108 0.00 7.06 13.71
CA GLY A 108 -1.15 6.78 14.56
C GLY A 108 -1.73 5.38 14.35
N ALA A 109 -2.52 4.93 15.32
CA ALA A 109 -3.09 3.58 15.32
C ALA A 109 -4.14 3.39 14.21
N THR A 110 -4.11 2.24 13.55
CA THR A 110 -5.23 1.75 12.72
C THR A 110 -6.38 1.30 13.63
N LYS A 111 -7.62 1.62 13.26
CA LYS A 111 -8.82 1.17 13.97
C LYS A 111 -9.32 -0.15 13.42
N ASN A 112 -9.90 -0.97 14.30
CA ASN A 112 -10.54 -2.20 13.89
C ASN A 112 -11.82 -1.89 13.09
N ALA A 113 -11.93 -2.45 11.88
CA ALA A 113 -13.05 -2.19 10.98
C ALA A 113 -14.43 -2.65 11.52
N TRP A 114 -14.46 -3.57 12.49
CA TRP A 114 -15.70 -4.06 13.10
C TRP A 114 -16.11 -3.29 14.35
N ASP A 115 -15.14 -2.69 15.05
CA ASP A 115 -15.34 -1.99 16.31
C ASP A 115 -14.30 -0.88 16.46
N HIS A 116 -14.67 0.35 16.13
CA HIS A 116 -13.74 1.49 16.10
C HIS A 116 -13.27 1.92 17.51
N SER A 117 -13.83 1.35 18.59
CA SER A 117 -13.28 1.51 19.94
C SER A 117 -12.00 0.68 20.17
N LYS A 118 -11.72 -0.27 19.28
CA LYS A 118 -10.57 -1.17 19.29
C LYS A 118 -9.58 -0.84 18.16
N VAL A 119 -8.42 -1.50 18.26
CA VAL A 119 -7.38 -1.59 17.24
C VAL A 119 -7.33 -3.02 16.69
#